data_AF-A0A1V5Q0Q5-F1
#
_entry.id   AF-A0A1V5Q0Q5-F1
#
_cell.length_a   1.000
_cell.length_b   1.000
_cell.length_c   1.000
_cell.angle_alpha   90.00
_cell.angle_beta   90.00
_cell.angle_gamma   90.00
#
_symmetry.space_group_name_H-M   'P 1'
#
loop_
_entity.id
_entity.type
_entity.pdbx_description
1 polymer ?
#
loop_
_entity_poly.entity_id
_entity_poly.type
_entity_poly.pdbx_seq_one_letter_code
_entity_poly.pdbx_strand_id
1 'polypeptide(L)'
;MEHTQRLVERIIHNLDRQLGALRYEMRIWQEHAQDHLKDHAHQLEEVRLWTEALLPESLDELRSLHGAPAFFEKSYELQALISGVLEVWEYYRDRFELNFGPLTRYQAWISGAEWVAADCYQTAMEHARQLDLEISTPRSTSPLLQLESQGGLPQSVANLRMTSPVTLPRQFAPVPIIVLPANLMANSWGFLALHHEVGHDVMADLGWSDAALAEYGMVVLKPRLAAAGVPPERALHWCGWLSELYADFFALWLVGPAFAGYMLETLALPKVEVQRRSERPSRYPAPFLRIHILLKVLESHKLKGSGSSRTSSKSRADYQKRVQGYLETWKALYDADDALSAAFAGFLEDLQTALPLLLDTPMLKAPFGEKIPFRDLCLYGLSEHDVVTRAAGDWAREPAQGTAVQIAPRLIAGAARFAFEELFTAGAADADPSVRLETLQNTVLEAIQKNKPSLTLKAFDAELGTRSQALAARFREALLEAYTR
;
A
#
# COMPACT_ATOMS: atom_id res chain seq x y z
N MET A 1 -12.00 53.36 -19.50
CA MET A 1 -10.57 52.99 -19.57
C MET A 1 -9.95 52.91 -18.18
N GLU A 2 -9.95 53.98 -17.39
CA GLU A 2 -9.35 53.99 -16.05
C GLU A 2 -9.95 52.95 -15.08
N HIS A 3 -11.28 52.76 -15.07
CA HIS A 3 -11.92 51.74 -14.23
C HIS A 3 -11.53 50.30 -14.61
N THR A 4 -11.38 50.01 -15.90
CA THR A 4 -10.98 48.68 -16.40
C THR A 4 -9.54 48.37 -16.04
N GLN A 5 -8.63 49.35 -16.17
CA GLN A 5 -7.24 49.19 -15.77
C GLN A 5 -7.10 48.92 -14.27
N ARG A 6 -7.81 49.68 -13.43
CA ARG A 6 -7.84 49.44 -11.97
C ARG A 6 -8.39 48.06 -11.60
N LEU A 7 -9.36 47.53 -12.37
CA LEU A 7 -9.88 46.19 -12.14
C LEU A 7 -8.82 45.12 -12.45
N VAL A 8 -8.13 45.25 -13.59
CA VAL A 8 -7.06 44.34 -14.01
C VAL A 8 -5.92 44.31 -12.97
N GLU A 9 -5.46 45.47 -12.52
CA GLU A 9 -4.42 45.59 -11.48
C GLU A 9 -4.85 44.91 -10.17
N ARG A 10 -6.13 45.07 -9.77
CA ARG A 10 -6.68 44.39 -8.59
C ARG A 10 -6.71 42.87 -8.74
N ILE A 11 -7.05 42.35 -9.92
CA ILE A 11 -7.05 40.90 -10.18
C ILE A 11 -5.64 40.34 -10.06
N ILE A 12 -4.66 40.96 -10.72
CA ILE A 12 -3.24 40.57 -10.64
C ILE A 12 -2.77 40.58 -9.18
N HIS A 13 -3.04 41.66 -8.44
CA HIS A 13 -2.64 41.78 -7.05
C HIS A 13 -3.28 40.71 -6.14
N ASN A 14 -4.55 40.37 -6.36
CA ASN A 14 -5.22 39.35 -5.57
C ASN A 14 -4.63 37.95 -5.83
N LEU A 15 -4.38 37.61 -7.11
CA LEU A 15 -3.77 36.32 -7.48
C LEU A 15 -2.33 36.21 -6.95
N ASP A 16 -1.55 37.29 -7.04
CA ASP A 16 -0.20 37.36 -6.47
C ASP A 16 -0.20 37.15 -4.95
N ARG A 17 -1.17 37.77 -4.24
CA ARG A 17 -1.32 37.56 -2.79
C ARG A 17 -1.69 36.12 -2.44
N GLN A 18 -2.56 35.48 -3.21
CA GLN A 18 -2.94 34.08 -2.99
C GLN A 18 -1.76 33.13 -3.20
N LEU A 19 -1.01 33.33 -4.28
CA LEU A 19 0.22 32.57 -4.56
C LEU A 19 1.28 32.78 -3.48
N GLY A 20 1.47 34.02 -3.03
CA GLY A 20 2.38 34.36 -1.94
C GLY A 20 1.99 33.69 -0.62
N ALA A 21 0.70 33.65 -0.29
CA ALA A 21 0.20 32.99 0.92
C ALA A 21 0.45 31.48 0.91
N LEU A 22 0.19 30.80 -0.21
CA LEU A 22 0.44 29.36 -0.36
C LEU A 22 1.94 29.03 -0.22
N ARG A 23 2.81 29.78 -0.90
CA ARG A 23 4.28 29.60 -0.77
C ARG A 23 4.75 29.83 0.65
N TYR A 24 4.20 30.84 1.33
CA TYR A 24 4.52 31.14 2.72
C TYR A 24 4.10 30.00 3.65
N GLU A 25 2.91 29.44 3.48
CA GLU A 25 2.43 28.29 4.24
C GLU A 25 3.32 27.06 4.02
N MET A 26 3.62 26.70 2.78
CA MET A 26 4.49 25.54 2.49
C MET A 26 5.87 25.66 3.14
N ARG A 27 6.47 26.86 3.14
CA ARG A 27 7.73 27.11 3.83
C ARG A 27 7.62 26.91 5.34
N ILE A 28 6.55 27.41 5.98
CA ILE A 28 6.32 27.17 7.43
C ILE A 28 6.25 25.67 7.71
N TRP A 29 5.51 24.93 6.87
CA TRP A 29 5.38 23.49 7.02
C TRP A 29 6.71 22.78 6.87
N GLN A 30 7.57 23.19 5.93
CA GLN A 30 8.92 22.63 5.80
C GLN A 30 9.79 22.90 7.02
N GLU A 31 9.79 24.14 7.52
CA GLU A 31 10.52 24.52 8.74
C GLU A 31 10.05 23.68 9.92
N HIS A 32 8.73 23.55 10.11
CA HIS A 32 8.15 22.68 11.14
C HIS A 32 8.48 21.20 10.95
N ALA A 33 8.51 20.70 9.72
CA ALA A 33 8.81 19.30 9.45
C ALA A 33 10.26 18.94 9.79
N GLN A 34 11.21 19.87 9.63
CA GLN A 34 12.60 19.66 10.03
C GLN A 34 12.73 19.43 11.54
N ASP A 35 11.87 20.03 12.35
CA ASP A 35 11.90 19.91 13.81
C ASP A 35 11.04 18.75 14.33
N HIS A 36 9.86 18.57 13.74
CA HIS A 36 8.80 17.71 14.31
C HIS A 36 8.39 16.53 13.43
N LEU A 37 8.68 16.57 12.13
CA LEU A 37 8.31 15.52 11.17
C LEU A 37 9.51 15.07 10.34
N LYS A 38 10.67 14.85 10.98
CA LYS A 38 11.91 14.47 10.27
C LYS A 38 11.71 13.26 9.36
N ASP A 39 10.86 12.33 9.77
CA ASP A 39 10.53 11.13 8.99
C ASP A 39 9.62 11.45 7.78
N HIS A 40 8.89 12.57 7.78
CA HIS A 40 8.00 13.00 6.68
C HIS A 40 8.53 14.16 5.83
N ALA A 41 9.73 14.67 6.12
CA ALA A 41 10.29 15.82 5.42
C ALA A 41 10.37 15.60 3.90
N HIS A 42 10.63 14.37 3.47
CA HIS A 42 10.70 14.01 2.04
C HIS A 42 9.33 14.00 1.35
N GLN A 43 8.27 13.47 1.97
CA GLN A 43 6.91 13.57 1.42
C GLN A 43 6.48 15.03 1.30
N LEU A 44 6.75 15.83 2.34
CA LEU A 44 6.37 17.24 2.33
C LEU A 44 7.14 18.02 1.25
N GLU A 45 8.42 17.70 1.06
CA GLU A 45 9.22 18.28 -0.01
C GLU A 45 8.69 17.90 -1.40
N GLU A 46 8.25 16.65 -1.61
CA GLU A 46 7.64 16.23 -2.87
C GLU A 46 6.31 16.98 -3.13
N VAL A 47 5.46 17.11 -2.12
CA VAL A 47 4.21 17.90 -2.21
C VAL A 47 4.51 19.37 -2.52
N ARG A 48 5.56 19.94 -1.91
CA ARG A 48 6.00 21.31 -2.20
C ARG A 48 6.51 21.44 -3.62
N LEU A 49 7.43 20.60 -4.06
CA LEU A 49 8.00 20.66 -5.41
C LEU A 49 6.92 20.49 -6.47
N TRP A 50 5.98 19.57 -6.24
CA TRP A 50 4.81 19.38 -7.10
C TRP A 50 3.95 20.63 -7.15
N THR A 51 3.65 21.22 -5.99
CA THR A 51 2.87 22.45 -5.89
C THR A 51 3.58 23.61 -6.56
N GLU A 52 4.87 23.83 -6.30
CA GLU A 52 5.66 24.89 -6.92
C GLU A 52 5.76 24.72 -8.43
N ALA A 53 5.88 23.49 -8.93
CA ALA A 53 5.89 23.19 -10.36
C ALA A 53 4.55 23.46 -11.05
N LEU A 54 3.44 23.47 -10.31
CA LEU A 54 2.14 23.92 -10.81
C LEU A 54 1.99 25.44 -10.83
N LEU A 55 2.80 26.16 -10.04
CA LEU A 55 2.69 27.59 -9.83
C LEU A 55 3.58 28.54 -10.70
N PRO A 56 4.41 28.17 -11.71
CA PRO A 56 5.24 29.16 -12.42
C PRO A 56 4.65 29.78 -13.71
N GLU A 57 5.22 30.95 -14.04
CA GLU A 57 5.08 31.85 -15.22
C GLU A 57 3.71 32.50 -15.50
N SER A 58 2.64 32.03 -14.86
CA SER A 58 1.30 32.50 -15.19
C SER A 58 1.03 33.97 -14.83
N LEU A 59 1.69 34.54 -13.81
CA LEU A 59 1.49 35.96 -13.45
C LEU A 59 2.20 36.92 -14.41
N ASP A 60 3.40 36.59 -14.89
CA ASP A 60 4.10 37.43 -15.85
C ASP A 60 3.46 37.33 -17.24
N GLU A 61 2.99 36.13 -17.61
CA GLU A 61 2.13 35.92 -18.77
C GLU A 61 0.84 36.74 -18.65
N LEU A 62 0.15 36.67 -17.50
CA LEU A 62 -1.08 37.44 -17.25
C LEU A 62 -0.83 38.96 -17.27
N ARG A 63 0.30 39.43 -16.72
CA ARG A 63 0.74 40.84 -16.81
C ARG A 63 1.01 41.24 -18.26
N SER A 64 1.56 40.35 -19.08
CA SER A 64 1.81 40.62 -20.51
C SER A 64 0.53 40.73 -21.33
N LEU A 65 -0.56 40.11 -20.88
CA LEU A 65 -1.89 40.18 -21.49
C LEU A 65 -2.68 41.42 -21.05
N HIS A 66 -2.08 42.36 -20.33
CA HIS A 66 -2.75 43.56 -19.83
C HIS A 66 -3.48 44.33 -20.94
N GLY A 67 -4.81 44.42 -20.83
CA GLY A 67 -5.68 45.10 -21.79
C GLY A 67 -6.16 44.24 -22.98
N ALA A 68 -5.72 42.99 -23.10
CA ALA A 68 -6.23 42.03 -24.09
C ALA A 68 -7.45 41.28 -23.56
N PRO A 69 -8.42 40.86 -24.42
CA PRO A 69 -9.54 40.00 -24.01
C PRO A 69 -9.09 38.70 -23.34
N ALA A 70 -7.99 38.12 -23.82
CA ALA A 70 -7.36 36.91 -23.26
C ALA A 70 -6.92 37.06 -21.79
N PHE A 71 -6.82 38.29 -21.26
CA PHE A 71 -6.53 38.52 -19.85
C PHE A 71 -7.55 37.83 -18.94
N PHE A 72 -8.85 37.97 -19.23
CA PHE A 72 -9.89 37.44 -18.35
C PHE A 72 -9.92 35.91 -18.36
N GLU A 73 -9.78 35.31 -19.54
CA GLU A 73 -9.66 33.86 -19.72
C GLU A 73 -8.46 33.33 -18.92
N LYS A 74 -7.28 33.93 -19.11
CA LYS A 74 -6.08 33.53 -18.38
C LYS A 74 -6.18 33.74 -16.87
N SER A 75 -6.83 34.82 -16.43
CA SER A 75 -7.04 35.09 -15.01
C SER A 75 -7.93 34.04 -14.35
N TYR A 76 -8.95 33.57 -15.08
CA TYR A 76 -9.86 32.52 -14.62
C TYR A 76 -9.15 31.16 -14.56
N GLU A 77 -8.38 30.81 -15.60
CA GLU A 77 -7.52 29.61 -15.58
C GLU A 77 -6.57 29.60 -14.39
N LEU A 78 -5.91 30.73 -14.12
CA LEU A 78 -4.99 30.85 -12.98
C LEU A 78 -5.73 30.73 -11.65
N GLN A 79 -6.91 31.31 -11.52
CA GLN A 79 -7.73 31.15 -10.32
C GLN A 79 -8.14 29.69 -10.10
N ALA A 80 -8.58 29.00 -11.14
CA ALA A 80 -8.94 27.58 -11.09
C ALA A 80 -7.75 26.70 -10.69
N LEU A 81 -6.56 27.00 -11.24
CA LEU A 81 -5.31 26.32 -10.89
C LEU A 81 -4.93 26.55 -9.42
N ILE A 82 -5.00 27.78 -8.92
CA ILE A 82 -4.74 28.10 -7.51
C ILE A 82 -5.70 27.34 -6.60
N SER A 83 -7.00 27.33 -6.91
CA SER A 83 -8.00 26.58 -6.16
C SER A 83 -7.72 25.07 -6.15
N GLY A 84 -7.43 24.47 -7.30
CA GLY A 84 -7.10 23.04 -7.38
C GLY A 84 -5.83 22.68 -6.61
N VAL A 85 -4.80 23.54 -6.66
CA VAL A 85 -3.58 23.35 -5.87
C VAL A 85 -3.86 23.46 -4.37
N LEU A 86 -4.68 24.42 -3.94
CA LEU A 86 -5.09 24.55 -2.54
C LEU A 86 -5.85 23.32 -2.07
N GLU A 87 -6.79 22.78 -2.85
CA GLU A 87 -7.51 21.55 -2.50
C GLU A 87 -6.56 20.36 -2.27
N VAL A 88 -5.56 20.20 -3.16
CA VAL A 88 -4.55 19.14 -3.01
C VAL A 88 -3.64 19.40 -1.82
N TRP A 89 -3.24 20.65 -1.58
CA TRP A 89 -2.45 21.01 -0.42
C TRP A 89 -3.21 20.74 0.88
N GLU A 90 -4.46 21.19 1.01
CA GLU A 90 -5.30 20.93 2.18
C GLU A 90 -5.46 19.43 2.43
N TYR A 91 -5.63 18.65 1.37
CA TYR A 91 -5.64 17.20 1.45
C TYR A 91 -4.34 16.66 2.08
N TYR A 92 -3.16 17.05 1.63
CA TYR A 92 -1.92 16.59 2.27
C TYR A 92 -1.70 17.16 3.67
N ARG A 93 -2.04 18.43 3.88
CA ARG A 93 -1.92 19.12 5.17
C ARG A 93 -2.67 18.36 6.25
N ASP A 94 -3.94 18.01 6.03
CA ASP A 94 -4.76 17.26 6.99
C ASP A 94 -4.11 15.93 7.41
N ARG A 95 -3.35 15.29 6.51
CA ARG A 95 -2.67 14.00 6.78
C ARG A 95 -1.36 14.21 7.54
N PHE A 96 -0.61 15.25 7.20
CA PHE A 96 0.54 15.63 8.02
C PHE A 96 0.09 16.07 9.43
N GLU A 97 -1.06 16.76 9.55
CA GLU A 97 -1.69 17.12 10.84
C GLU A 97 -1.98 15.92 11.75
N LEU A 98 -2.27 14.73 11.19
CA LEU A 98 -2.44 13.51 11.99
C LEU A 98 -1.16 13.10 12.73
N ASN A 99 -0.01 13.50 12.21
CA ASN A 99 1.29 13.32 12.85
C ASN A 99 1.64 14.45 13.83
N PHE A 100 0.79 15.49 13.96
CA PHE A 100 0.89 16.55 14.96
C PHE A 100 -0.08 16.33 16.12
N GLY A 101 0.43 16.43 17.36
CA GLY A 101 -0.42 16.61 18.54
C GLY A 101 0.07 15.89 19.80
N PRO A 102 -0.49 16.23 20.97
CA PRO A 102 -0.16 15.61 22.25
C PRO A 102 -0.79 14.21 22.44
N LEU A 103 -1.51 13.69 21.44
CA LEU A 103 -2.16 12.38 21.46
C LEU A 103 -1.13 11.27 21.18
N THR A 104 -0.23 11.05 22.13
CA THR A 104 0.93 10.15 22.01
C THR A 104 0.58 8.76 21.48
N ARG A 105 -0.59 8.21 21.85
CA ARG A 105 -1.00 6.85 21.45
C ARG A 105 -1.42 6.76 19.98
N TYR A 106 -2.24 7.69 19.49
CA TYR A 106 -2.68 7.68 18.08
C TYR A 106 -1.52 8.00 17.14
N GLN A 107 -0.66 8.94 17.53
CA GLN A 107 0.55 9.26 16.80
C GLN A 107 1.47 8.04 16.70
N ALA A 108 1.69 7.31 17.81
CA ALA A 108 2.47 6.08 17.79
C ALA A 108 1.90 5.02 16.83
N TRP A 109 0.57 4.92 16.73
CA TRP A 109 -0.09 4.01 15.77
C TRP A 109 0.15 4.43 14.33
N ILE A 110 -0.10 5.71 14.01
CA ILE A 110 0.06 6.26 12.65
C ILE A 110 1.51 6.15 12.21
N SER A 111 2.45 6.70 12.99
CA SER A 111 3.87 6.65 12.66
C SER A 111 4.38 5.21 12.60
N GLY A 112 3.92 4.34 13.50
CA GLY A 112 4.28 2.91 13.48
C GLY A 112 3.83 2.22 12.19
N ALA A 113 2.60 2.47 11.76
CA ALA A 113 2.07 1.94 10.51
C ALA A 113 2.78 2.56 9.29
N GLU A 114 3.09 3.85 9.30
CA GLU A 114 3.87 4.50 8.23
C GLU A 114 5.29 3.92 8.12
N TRP A 115 5.97 3.63 9.23
CA TRP A 115 7.29 2.98 9.21
C TRP A 115 7.23 1.54 8.68
N VAL A 116 6.17 0.79 9.00
CA VAL A 116 5.93 -0.54 8.41
C VAL A 116 5.72 -0.42 6.90
N ALA A 117 4.90 0.52 6.45
CA ALA A 117 4.63 0.73 5.03
C ALA A 117 5.89 1.19 4.28
N ALA A 118 6.69 2.07 4.88
CA ALA A 118 7.97 2.52 4.34
C ALA A 118 8.97 1.37 4.19
N ASP A 119 9.14 0.52 5.22
CA ASP A 119 10.04 -0.63 5.15
C ASP A 119 9.57 -1.66 4.09
N CYS A 120 8.25 -1.89 3.97
CA CYS A 120 7.68 -2.73 2.90
C CYS A 120 8.05 -2.20 1.52
N TYR A 121 7.80 -0.91 1.27
CA TYR A 121 8.03 -0.28 -0.03
C TYR A 121 9.52 -0.27 -0.37
N GLN A 122 10.38 0.19 0.56
CA GLN A 122 11.82 0.24 0.36
C GLN A 122 12.41 -1.14 0.06
N THR A 123 12.06 -2.14 0.86
CA THR A 123 12.56 -3.52 0.64
C THR A 123 12.17 -4.02 -0.75
N ALA A 124 10.93 -3.80 -1.17
CA ALA A 124 10.45 -4.23 -2.49
C ALA A 124 11.16 -3.48 -3.64
N MET A 125 11.31 -2.17 -3.53
CA MET A 125 11.96 -1.36 -4.56
C MET A 125 13.48 -1.60 -4.64
N GLU A 126 14.15 -1.83 -3.51
CA GLU A 126 15.57 -2.23 -3.49
C GLU A 126 15.76 -3.59 -4.15
N HIS A 127 14.91 -4.56 -3.85
CA HIS A 127 14.95 -5.87 -4.51
C HIS A 127 14.68 -5.77 -6.00
N ALA A 128 13.70 -4.97 -6.41
CA ALA A 128 13.44 -4.72 -7.82
C ALA A 128 14.66 -4.13 -8.54
N ARG A 129 15.40 -3.20 -7.90
CA ARG A 129 16.67 -2.66 -8.42
C ARG A 129 17.76 -3.73 -8.50
N GLN A 130 17.88 -4.62 -7.50
CA GLN A 130 18.84 -5.73 -7.53
C GLN A 130 18.56 -6.73 -8.66
N LEU A 131 17.31 -6.80 -9.09
CA LEU A 131 16.85 -7.60 -10.21
C LEU A 131 16.89 -6.84 -11.56
N ASP A 132 17.49 -5.64 -11.60
CA ASP A 132 17.53 -4.76 -12.78
C ASP A 132 16.15 -4.52 -13.41
N LEU A 133 15.10 -4.44 -12.58
CA LEU A 133 13.77 -4.10 -13.05
C LEU A 133 13.66 -2.61 -13.32
N GLU A 134 13.14 -2.27 -14.50
CA GLU A 134 12.82 -0.91 -14.88
C GLU A 134 11.69 -0.38 -13.99
N ILE A 135 12.00 0.68 -13.24
CA ILE A 135 10.99 1.38 -12.45
C ILE A 135 10.39 2.46 -13.36
N SER A 136 9.15 2.22 -13.80
CA SER A 136 8.46 3.09 -14.76
C SER A 136 8.23 4.49 -14.20
N THR A 137 7.85 4.56 -12.93
CA THR A 137 7.61 5.82 -12.21
C THR A 137 7.94 5.59 -10.74
N PRO A 138 9.23 5.56 -10.33
CA PRO A 138 9.56 5.35 -8.94
C PRO A 138 8.90 6.44 -8.13
N ARG A 139 8.01 6.08 -7.19
CA ARG A 139 7.67 7.04 -6.16
C ARG A 139 8.91 7.24 -5.30
N SER A 140 9.25 8.50 -5.13
CA SER A 140 10.44 8.93 -4.43
C SER A 140 10.25 8.85 -2.91
N THR A 141 9.01 8.67 -2.46
CA THR A 141 8.62 8.70 -1.05
C THR A 141 7.71 7.53 -0.71
N SER A 142 7.79 7.07 0.54
CA SER A 142 6.88 6.04 1.05
C SER A 142 5.46 6.58 1.21
N PRO A 143 4.43 5.73 1.14
CA PRO A 143 3.03 6.13 1.36
C PRO A 143 2.83 6.83 2.71
N LEU A 144 1.96 7.84 2.72
CA LEU A 144 1.39 8.41 3.95
C LEU A 144 0.12 7.65 4.33
N LEU A 145 -0.24 7.73 5.61
CA LEU A 145 -1.48 7.14 6.10
C LEU A 145 -2.60 8.16 6.24
N GLN A 146 -3.81 7.67 6.01
CA GLN A 146 -5.04 8.33 6.37
C GLN A 146 -5.90 7.37 7.19
N LEU A 147 -6.44 7.86 8.31
CA LEU A 147 -7.42 7.11 9.07
C LEU A 147 -8.83 7.46 8.58
N GLU A 148 -9.65 6.44 8.39
CA GLU A 148 -11.05 6.61 8.03
C GLU A 148 -11.96 6.02 9.12
N SER A 149 -12.96 6.80 9.53
CA SER A 149 -13.99 6.38 10.48
C SER A 149 -15.14 5.62 9.81
N GLN A 150 -15.32 5.77 8.49
CA GLN A 150 -16.39 5.18 7.69
C GLN A 150 -16.01 3.88 6.95
N GLY A 151 -14.81 3.35 7.17
CA GLY A 151 -14.47 2.00 6.72
C GLY A 151 -15.35 1.00 7.45
N GLY A 152 -16.21 0.29 6.71
CA GLY A 152 -16.98 -0.85 7.22
C GLY A 152 -16.08 -1.94 7.82
N LEU A 153 -16.66 -3.09 8.15
CA LEU A 153 -15.94 -4.29 8.61
C LEU A 153 -14.56 -4.41 7.93
N PRO A 154 -13.49 -4.93 8.56
CA PRO A 154 -12.16 -5.12 7.96
C PRO A 154 -12.16 -5.72 6.53
N GLN A 155 -13.24 -6.35 6.13
CA GLN A 155 -13.53 -6.84 4.78
C GLN A 155 -13.77 -5.76 3.71
N SER A 156 -14.05 -4.51 4.08
CA SER A 156 -14.08 -3.34 3.18
C SER A 156 -12.71 -2.68 3.03
N VAL A 157 -11.64 -3.31 3.54
CA VAL A 157 -10.24 -2.98 3.20
C VAL A 157 -10.06 -2.88 1.66
N ALA A 158 -10.88 -3.61 0.91
CA ALA A 158 -11.12 -3.48 -0.53
C ALA A 158 -11.19 -2.04 -1.08
N ASN A 159 -11.81 -1.10 -0.34
CA ASN A 159 -12.06 0.27 -0.81
C ASN A 159 -11.14 1.32 -0.17
N LEU A 160 -10.06 0.92 0.50
CA LEU A 160 -9.12 1.82 1.19
C LEU A 160 -8.22 2.66 0.29
N ARG A 161 -8.67 2.87 -0.95
CA ARG A 161 -8.07 3.73 -1.95
C ARG A 161 -9.11 4.76 -2.31
N MET A 162 -9.35 5.71 -1.43
CA MET A 162 -10.12 6.88 -1.85
C MET A 162 -9.31 7.66 -2.87
N THR A 163 -10.00 8.06 -3.93
CA THR A 163 -9.61 9.18 -4.76
C THR A 163 -9.33 10.36 -3.85
N SER A 164 -8.27 11.12 -4.16
CA SER A 164 -8.07 12.48 -3.67
C SER A 164 -9.37 13.31 -3.86
N PRO A 165 -9.51 14.56 -3.32
CA PRO A 165 -10.56 15.50 -3.73
C PRO A 165 -10.97 15.31 -5.19
N VAL A 166 -12.26 15.48 -5.49
CA VAL A 166 -12.95 15.20 -6.77
C VAL A 166 -12.16 15.61 -8.03
N THR A 167 -11.17 16.48 -7.88
CA THR A 167 -10.26 17.06 -8.87
C THR A 167 -8.89 16.36 -9.07
N LEU A 168 -8.38 15.49 -8.17
CA LEU A 168 -7.04 14.88 -8.30
C LEU A 168 -7.05 13.35 -8.51
N PRO A 169 -6.98 12.87 -9.75
CA PRO A 169 -6.76 11.45 -10.03
C PRO A 169 -5.49 10.91 -9.35
N ARG A 170 -5.54 9.69 -8.80
CA ARG A 170 -4.43 9.01 -8.08
C ARG A 170 -3.09 9.07 -8.82
N GLN A 171 -3.12 8.95 -10.14
CA GLN A 171 -1.92 8.97 -10.99
C GLN A 171 -1.17 10.30 -11.00
N PHE A 172 -1.76 11.36 -10.42
CA PHE A 172 -1.18 12.70 -10.31
C PHE A 172 -0.82 13.07 -8.87
N ALA A 173 -1.14 12.21 -7.89
CA ALA A 173 -0.81 12.44 -6.49
C ALA A 173 0.71 12.38 -6.30
N PRO A 174 1.36 13.43 -5.75
CA PRO A 174 2.81 13.42 -5.53
C PRO A 174 3.23 12.29 -4.59
N VAL A 175 2.45 12.08 -3.51
CA VAL A 175 2.74 11.07 -2.49
C VAL A 175 1.57 10.08 -2.41
N PRO A 176 1.82 8.74 -2.43
CA PRO A 176 0.75 7.76 -2.20
C PRO A 176 0.08 7.97 -0.85
N ILE A 177 -1.23 7.73 -0.80
CA ILE A 177 -1.97 7.63 0.45
C ILE A 177 -2.51 6.21 0.56
N ILE A 178 -2.23 5.57 1.70
CA ILE A 178 -2.92 4.35 2.11
C ILE A 178 -3.95 4.75 3.16
N VAL A 179 -5.22 4.46 2.90
CA VAL A 179 -6.28 4.65 3.89
C VAL A 179 -6.32 3.41 4.78
N LEU A 180 -6.54 3.57 6.07
CA LEU A 180 -6.80 2.46 6.98
C LEU A 180 -8.05 2.74 7.82
N PRO A 181 -8.88 1.72 8.10
CA PRO A 181 -9.95 1.83 9.07
C PRO A 181 -9.35 2.13 10.44
N ALA A 182 -9.86 3.16 11.13
CA ALA A 182 -9.32 3.56 12.42
C ALA A 182 -9.35 2.43 13.47
N ASN A 183 -10.31 1.50 13.37
CA ASN A 183 -10.40 0.34 14.25
C ASN A 183 -9.28 -0.69 14.06
N LEU A 184 -8.58 -0.72 12.92
CA LEU A 184 -7.41 -1.58 12.74
C LEU A 184 -6.21 -1.08 13.56
N MET A 185 -6.16 0.21 13.92
CA MET A 185 -5.03 0.80 14.65
C MET A 185 -4.92 0.33 16.10
N ALA A 186 -6.01 -0.18 16.68
CA ALA A 186 -5.99 -0.76 18.01
C ALA A 186 -5.10 -2.01 18.11
N ASN A 187 -4.84 -2.67 16.97
CA ASN A 187 -4.13 -3.95 16.89
C ASN A 187 -3.01 -3.87 15.86
N SER A 188 -1.76 -3.80 16.32
CA SER A 188 -0.57 -3.67 15.48
C SER A 188 -0.32 -4.88 14.58
N TRP A 189 -0.81 -6.07 14.93
CA TRP A 189 -0.86 -7.21 14.01
C TRP A 189 -1.84 -6.99 12.84
N GLY A 190 -2.75 -6.03 12.93
CA GLY A 190 -3.59 -5.55 11.83
C GLY A 190 -2.82 -4.72 10.80
N PHE A 191 -1.60 -4.26 11.10
CA PHE A 191 -0.72 -3.59 10.14
C PHE A 191 -0.29 -4.51 8.99
N LEU A 192 -0.57 -5.82 9.09
CA LEU A 192 -0.45 -6.76 7.97
C LEU A 192 -1.25 -6.33 6.74
N ALA A 193 -2.33 -5.55 6.88
CA ALA A 193 -3.05 -4.93 5.77
C ALA A 193 -2.15 -4.06 4.87
N LEU A 194 -1.18 -3.35 5.47
CA LEU A 194 -0.28 -2.45 4.74
C LEU A 194 0.55 -3.17 3.69
N HIS A 195 0.87 -4.44 3.92
CA HIS A 195 1.70 -5.21 3.01
C HIS A 195 1.01 -5.41 1.65
N HIS A 196 -0.31 -5.60 1.67
CA HIS A 196 -1.14 -5.68 0.47
C HIS A 196 -1.25 -4.31 -0.21
N GLU A 197 -1.55 -3.25 0.54
CA GLU A 197 -1.73 -1.91 -0.03
C GLU A 197 -0.45 -1.35 -0.65
N VAL A 198 0.68 -1.53 0.03
CA VAL A 198 2.02 -1.22 -0.49
C VAL A 198 2.33 -2.07 -1.72
N GLY A 199 1.92 -3.35 -1.73
CA GLY A 199 2.09 -4.24 -2.87
C GLY A 199 1.54 -3.64 -4.17
N HIS A 200 0.35 -3.04 -4.14
CA HIS A 200 -0.16 -2.34 -5.33
C HIS A 200 0.60 -1.05 -5.69
N ASP A 201 1.15 -0.32 -4.72
CA ASP A 201 1.95 0.88 -5.02
C ASP A 201 3.27 0.48 -5.70
N VAL A 202 3.94 -0.56 -5.18
CA VAL A 202 5.11 -1.18 -5.82
C VAL A 202 4.78 -1.63 -7.24
N MET A 203 3.68 -2.37 -7.42
CA MET A 203 3.25 -2.81 -8.76
C MET A 203 3.05 -1.64 -9.72
N ALA A 204 2.36 -0.58 -9.29
CA ALA A 204 2.15 0.61 -10.12
C ALA A 204 3.48 1.23 -10.56
N ASP A 205 4.44 1.33 -9.64
CA ASP A 205 5.74 1.96 -9.89
C ASP A 205 6.65 1.09 -10.77
N LEU A 206 6.49 -0.24 -10.72
CA LEU A 206 7.07 -1.20 -11.68
C LEU A 206 6.35 -1.21 -13.04
N GLY A 207 5.33 -0.37 -13.22
CA GLY A 207 4.59 -0.21 -14.47
C GLY A 207 3.45 -1.22 -14.67
N TRP A 208 3.09 -1.96 -13.62
CA TRP A 208 1.99 -2.93 -13.55
C TRP A 208 0.74 -2.29 -12.93
N SER A 209 0.29 -1.19 -13.55
CA SER A 209 -1.00 -0.58 -13.20
C SER A 209 -2.16 -1.54 -13.44
N ASP A 210 -3.33 -1.25 -12.86
CA ASP A 210 -4.54 -2.07 -13.07
C ASP A 210 -4.87 -2.26 -14.56
N ALA A 211 -4.67 -1.20 -15.36
CA ALA A 211 -4.85 -1.26 -16.81
C ALA A 211 -3.82 -2.20 -17.50
N ALA A 212 -2.55 -2.12 -17.11
CA ALA A 212 -1.50 -2.99 -17.64
C ALA A 212 -1.72 -4.46 -17.24
N LEU A 213 -2.15 -4.71 -16.00
CA LEU A 213 -2.49 -6.05 -15.53
C LEU A 213 -3.73 -6.62 -16.22
N ALA A 214 -4.74 -5.80 -16.49
CA ALA A 214 -5.92 -6.22 -17.25
C ALA A 214 -5.52 -6.62 -18.69
N GLU A 215 -4.69 -5.81 -19.35
CA GLU A 215 -4.15 -6.13 -20.68
C GLU A 215 -3.33 -7.42 -20.65
N TYR A 216 -2.37 -7.55 -19.72
CA TYR A 216 -1.58 -8.75 -19.52
C TYR A 216 -2.44 -9.99 -19.29
N GLY A 217 -3.47 -9.87 -18.44
CA GLY A 217 -4.41 -10.95 -18.17
C GLY A 217 -5.08 -11.46 -19.44
N MET A 218 -5.56 -10.54 -20.27
CA MET A 218 -6.30 -10.89 -21.49
C MET A 218 -5.41 -11.38 -22.63
N VAL A 219 -4.23 -10.79 -22.80
CA VAL A 219 -3.33 -11.06 -23.94
C VAL A 219 -2.39 -12.22 -23.66
N VAL A 220 -1.90 -12.37 -22.43
CA VAL A 220 -0.86 -13.35 -22.08
C VAL A 220 -1.44 -14.50 -21.27
N LEU A 221 -2.11 -14.20 -20.16
CA LEU A 221 -2.49 -15.23 -19.20
C LEU A 221 -3.68 -16.05 -19.68
N LYS A 222 -4.72 -15.42 -20.23
CA LYS A 222 -5.94 -16.09 -20.69
C LYS A 222 -5.66 -17.18 -21.74
N PRO A 223 -4.86 -16.94 -22.81
CA PRO A 223 -4.51 -18.00 -23.75
C PRO A 223 -3.74 -19.16 -23.09
N ARG A 224 -2.86 -18.89 -22.12
CA ARG A 224 -2.11 -19.92 -21.40
C ARG A 224 -3.01 -20.77 -20.50
N LEU A 225 -3.94 -20.13 -19.79
CA LEU A 225 -4.95 -20.81 -18.99
C LEU A 225 -5.83 -21.72 -19.87
N ALA A 226 -6.28 -21.21 -21.02
CA ALA A 226 -7.07 -21.99 -21.97
C ALA A 226 -6.28 -23.20 -22.54
N ALA A 227 -5.02 -23.00 -22.92
CA ALA A 227 -4.14 -24.08 -23.38
C ALA A 227 -3.89 -25.14 -22.30
N ALA A 228 -3.93 -24.75 -21.03
CA ALA A 228 -3.80 -25.64 -19.89
C ALA A 228 -5.14 -26.27 -19.43
N GLY A 229 -6.22 -26.09 -20.21
CA GLY A 229 -7.51 -26.73 -19.97
C GLY A 229 -8.45 -25.99 -19.01
N VAL A 230 -8.11 -24.77 -18.58
CA VAL A 230 -9.00 -23.96 -17.74
C VAL A 230 -10.17 -23.45 -18.58
N PRO A 231 -11.44 -23.68 -18.18
CA PRO A 231 -12.60 -23.21 -18.91
C PRO A 231 -12.60 -21.69 -19.14
N PRO A 232 -13.10 -21.20 -20.30
CA PRO A 232 -12.99 -19.79 -20.67
C PRO A 232 -13.57 -18.80 -19.65
N GLU A 233 -14.68 -19.16 -19.00
CA GLU A 233 -15.33 -18.34 -17.98
C GLU A 233 -14.46 -18.20 -16.72
N ARG A 234 -13.90 -19.29 -16.21
CA ARG A 234 -12.98 -19.25 -15.04
C ARG A 234 -11.67 -18.55 -15.38
N ALA A 235 -11.17 -18.71 -16.61
CA ALA A 235 -9.99 -17.97 -17.06
C ALA A 235 -10.22 -16.45 -17.01
N LEU A 236 -11.41 -15.96 -17.36
CA LEU A 236 -11.75 -14.54 -17.23
C LEU A 236 -11.72 -14.07 -15.77
N HIS A 237 -12.22 -14.89 -14.83
CA HIS A 237 -12.12 -14.59 -13.40
C HIS A 237 -10.67 -14.49 -12.92
N TRP A 238 -9.83 -15.47 -13.25
CA TRP A 238 -8.41 -15.44 -12.93
C TRP A 238 -7.71 -14.17 -13.45
N CYS A 239 -8.01 -13.76 -14.68
CA CYS A 239 -7.49 -12.52 -15.27
C CYS A 239 -8.04 -11.26 -14.58
N GLY A 240 -9.32 -11.26 -14.19
CA GLY A 240 -9.96 -10.14 -13.50
C GLY A 240 -9.45 -9.92 -12.08
N TRP A 241 -8.84 -10.93 -11.46
CA TRP A 241 -8.33 -10.88 -10.08
C TRP A 241 -6.85 -10.50 -9.96
N LEU A 242 -6.15 -10.25 -11.08
CA LEU A 242 -4.69 -10.12 -11.09
C LEU A 242 -4.15 -9.04 -10.16
N SER A 243 -4.76 -7.85 -10.16
CA SER A 243 -4.32 -6.75 -9.28
C SER A 243 -4.38 -7.14 -7.80
N GLU A 244 -5.45 -7.81 -7.39
CA GLU A 244 -5.64 -8.23 -6.00
C GLU A 244 -4.76 -9.42 -5.63
N LEU A 245 -4.63 -10.40 -6.52
CA LEU A 245 -3.80 -11.58 -6.30
C LEU A 245 -2.32 -11.23 -6.19
N TYR A 246 -1.81 -10.35 -7.06
CA TYR A 246 -0.42 -9.95 -6.98
C TYR A 246 -0.13 -9.07 -5.76
N ALA A 247 -1.06 -8.21 -5.33
CA ALA A 247 -0.91 -7.48 -4.07
C ALA A 247 -0.87 -8.43 -2.85
N ASP A 248 -1.72 -9.45 -2.84
CA ASP A 248 -1.69 -10.51 -1.83
C ASP A 248 -0.39 -11.30 -1.83
N PHE A 249 0.11 -11.67 -3.00
CA PHE A 249 1.35 -12.42 -3.12
C PHE A 249 2.55 -11.58 -2.70
N PHE A 250 2.56 -10.27 -3.02
CA PHE A 250 3.53 -9.32 -2.47
C PHE A 250 3.50 -9.32 -0.94
N ALA A 251 2.32 -9.32 -0.34
CA ALA A 251 2.21 -9.37 1.10
C ALA A 251 2.78 -10.69 1.67
N LEU A 252 2.47 -11.83 1.06
CA LEU A 252 3.08 -13.12 1.42
C LEU A 252 4.61 -13.10 1.28
N TRP A 253 5.16 -12.36 0.32
CA TRP A 253 6.61 -12.27 0.11
C TRP A 253 7.30 -11.25 0.99
N LEU A 254 6.57 -10.35 1.63
CA LEU A 254 7.15 -9.41 2.57
C LEU A 254 7.11 -9.95 4.01
N VAL A 255 6.08 -10.74 4.38
CA VAL A 255 5.87 -11.16 5.77
C VAL A 255 5.45 -12.63 5.95
N GLY A 256 5.33 -13.39 4.87
CA GLY A 256 5.15 -14.83 4.92
C GLY A 256 3.78 -15.28 5.44
N PRO A 257 3.71 -16.38 6.23
CA PRO A 257 2.44 -16.98 6.62
C PRO A 257 1.60 -16.10 7.54
N ALA A 258 2.19 -15.12 8.24
CA ALA A 258 1.45 -14.22 9.10
C ALA A 258 0.36 -13.45 8.35
N PHE A 259 0.62 -13.06 7.08
CA PHE A 259 -0.39 -12.42 6.25
C PHE A 259 -1.57 -13.34 5.95
N ALA A 260 -1.34 -14.63 5.68
CA ALA A 260 -2.42 -15.60 5.50
C ALA A 260 -3.26 -15.77 6.77
N GLY A 261 -2.63 -15.78 7.95
CA GLY A 261 -3.33 -15.79 9.23
C GLY A 261 -4.21 -14.54 9.44
N TYR A 262 -3.70 -13.35 9.10
CA TYR A 262 -4.47 -12.11 9.11
C TYR A 262 -5.66 -12.14 8.14
N MET A 263 -5.45 -12.64 6.92
CA MET A 263 -6.51 -12.75 5.92
C MET A 263 -7.59 -13.75 6.34
N LEU A 264 -7.22 -14.84 7.02
CA LEU A 264 -8.17 -15.82 7.56
C LEU A 264 -9.18 -15.15 8.49
N GLU A 265 -8.73 -14.32 9.43
CA GLU A 265 -9.63 -13.59 10.34
C GLU A 265 -10.41 -12.49 9.63
N THR A 266 -9.75 -11.76 8.74
CA THR A 266 -10.39 -10.69 7.98
C THR A 266 -11.53 -11.23 7.11
N LEU A 267 -11.35 -12.41 6.52
CA LEU A 267 -12.30 -13.04 5.61
C LEU A 267 -13.23 -14.07 6.28
N ALA A 268 -13.09 -14.30 7.59
CA ALA A 268 -13.99 -15.14 8.37
C ALA A 268 -15.37 -14.50 8.47
N LEU A 269 -16.21 -14.82 7.50
CA LEU A 269 -17.56 -14.32 7.27
C LEU A 269 -18.63 -15.36 7.60
N PRO A 270 -19.85 -14.96 7.98
CA PRO A 270 -20.99 -15.87 7.94
C PRO A 270 -21.11 -16.52 6.56
N LYS A 271 -21.38 -17.82 6.50
CA LYS A 271 -21.39 -18.60 5.26
C LYS A 271 -22.27 -17.99 4.16
N VAL A 272 -23.43 -17.47 4.54
CA VAL A 272 -24.35 -16.78 3.62
C VAL A 272 -23.72 -15.57 2.94
N GLU A 273 -22.86 -14.83 3.65
CA GLU A 273 -22.16 -13.68 3.08
C GLU A 273 -20.99 -14.11 2.19
N VAL A 274 -20.30 -15.21 2.54
CA VAL A 274 -19.31 -15.82 1.64
C VAL A 274 -19.98 -16.22 0.32
N GLN A 275 -21.09 -16.95 0.38
CA GLN A 275 -21.84 -17.36 -0.80
C GLN A 275 -22.35 -16.15 -1.62
N ARG A 276 -22.99 -15.18 -0.97
CA ARG A 276 -23.51 -13.98 -1.63
C ARG A 276 -22.44 -13.17 -2.36
N ARG A 277 -21.25 -13.06 -1.77
CA ARG A 277 -20.10 -12.38 -2.39
C ARG A 277 -19.47 -13.17 -3.52
N SER A 278 -19.72 -14.48 -3.56
CA SER A 278 -19.26 -15.40 -4.60
C SER A 278 -20.12 -15.35 -5.86
N GLU A 279 -21.41 -15.08 -5.71
CA GLU A 279 -22.38 -15.02 -6.82
C GLU A 279 -22.28 -13.73 -7.65
N ARG A 280 -21.46 -12.76 -7.23
CA ARG A 280 -21.34 -11.45 -7.89
C ARG A 280 -19.97 -11.29 -8.55
N PRO A 281 -19.91 -10.85 -9.81
CA PRO A 281 -18.66 -10.42 -10.41
C PRO A 281 -17.96 -9.41 -9.51
N SER A 282 -16.70 -9.67 -9.22
CA SER A 282 -15.90 -8.92 -8.26
C SER A 282 -14.46 -8.86 -8.76
N ARG A 283 -13.80 -7.72 -8.53
CA ARG A 283 -12.35 -7.59 -8.74
C ARG A 283 -11.53 -8.46 -7.77
N TYR A 284 -12.16 -8.95 -6.70
CA TYR A 284 -11.56 -9.84 -5.73
C TYR A 284 -11.96 -11.30 -5.96
N PRO A 285 -11.05 -12.25 -5.74
CA PRO A 285 -11.44 -13.64 -5.52
C PRO A 285 -12.43 -13.72 -4.36
N ALA A 286 -13.37 -14.66 -4.45
CA ALA A 286 -14.31 -14.92 -3.36
C ALA A 286 -13.55 -15.24 -2.06
N PRO A 287 -14.04 -14.81 -0.87
CA PRO A 287 -13.34 -15.01 0.40
C PRO A 287 -12.87 -16.45 0.63
N PHE A 288 -13.75 -17.43 0.35
CA PHE A 288 -13.45 -18.86 0.39
C PHE A 288 -12.22 -19.22 -0.43
N LEU A 289 -12.24 -18.88 -1.71
CA LEU A 289 -11.18 -19.20 -2.65
C LEU A 289 -9.88 -18.43 -2.37
N ARG A 290 -9.97 -17.17 -1.94
CA ARG A 290 -8.81 -16.31 -1.66
C ARG A 290 -7.87 -16.94 -0.64
N ILE A 291 -8.39 -17.49 0.47
CA ILE A 291 -7.55 -18.18 1.46
C ILE A 291 -6.88 -19.44 0.89
N HIS A 292 -7.61 -20.26 0.13
CA HIS A 292 -7.01 -21.43 -0.54
C HIS A 292 -5.87 -21.04 -1.49
N ILE A 293 -6.04 -19.94 -2.25
CA ILE A 293 -5.00 -19.40 -3.12
C ILE A 293 -3.76 -19.03 -2.30
N LEU A 294 -3.90 -18.22 -1.23
CA LEU A 294 -2.77 -17.78 -0.41
C LEU A 294 -2.00 -18.96 0.20
N LEU A 295 -2.72 -19.92 0.78
CA LEU A 295 -2.12 -21.09 1.39
C LEU A 295 -1.43 -21.97 0.35
N LYS A 296 -2.01 -22.11 -0.85
CA LYS A 296 -1.39 -22.87 -1.94
C LYS A 296 -0.12 -22.20 -2.47
N VAL A 297 -0.09 -20.87 -2.52
CA VAL A 297 1.13 -20.12 -2.83
C VAL A 297 2.21 -20.40 -1.79
N LEU A 298 1.88 -20.33 -0.49
CA LEU A 298 2.82 -20.63 0.60
C LEU A 298 3.31 -22.08 0.59
N GLU A 299 2.47 -23.06 0.24
CA GLU A 299 2.87 -24.47 0.03
C GLU A 299 3.85 -24.63 -1.14
N SER A 300 3.59 -23.93 -2.25
CA SER A 300 4.43 -23.96 -3.46
C SER A 300 5.75 -23.21 -3.27
N HIS A 301 5.83 -22.39 -2.22
CA HIS A 301 6.94 -21.49 -2.00
C HIS A 301 8.19 -22.28 -1.56
N LYS A 302 9.18 -22.32 -2.45
CA LYS A 302 10.51 -22.87 -2.17
C LYS A 302 11.31 -21.87 -1.34
N LEU A 303 11.09 -21.85 -0.02
CA LEU A 303 11.82 -20.98 0.89
C LEU A 303 13.33 -21.13 0.71
N LYS A 304 13.98 -20.06 0.24
CA LYS A 304 15.44 -19.97 0.13
C LYS A 304 16.02 -19.79 1.55
N GLY A 305 17.20 -20.36 1.81
CA GLY A 305 17.88 -20.19 3.11
C GLY A 305 19.34 -20.64 3.08
N SER A 306 20.23 -19.80 3.63
CA SER A 306 21.69 -19.99 3.73
C SER A 306 22.14 -20.59 5.07
N GLY A 307 21.20 -20.98 5.94
CA GLY A 307 21.49 -21.47 7.29
C GLY A 307 22.09 -22.88 7.32
N SER A 308 22.76 -23.22 8.42
CA SER A 308 23.22 -24.59 8.69
C SER A 308 22.03 -25.58 8.61
N SER A 309 22.30 -26.80 8.16
CA SER A 309 21.29 -27.83 7.85
C SER A 309 20.28 -28.09 9.00
N ARG A 310 20.69 -27.91 10.26
CA ARG A 310 19.84 -28.20 11.42
C ARG A 310 18.87 -27.07 11.80
N THR A 311 19.31 -25.82 11.82
CA THR A 311 18.42 -24.67 12.15
C THR A 311 17.35 -24.53 11.06
N SER A 312 17.76 -24.58 9.79
CA SER A 312 16.86 -24.50 8.63
C SER A 312 15.76 -25.59 8.62
N SER A 313 16.03 -26.77 9.19
CA SER A 313 15.05 -27.85 9.30
C SER A 313 13.93 -27.53 10.29
N LYS A 314 14.24 -26.91 11.44
CA LYS A 314 13.22 -26.54 12.45
C LYS A 314 12.33 -25.40 11.94
N SER A 315 12.93 -24.37 11.33
CA SER A 315 12.22 -23.23 10.75
C SER A 315 11.26 -23.66 9.65
N ARG A 316 11.70 -24.57 8.79
CA ARG A 316 10.86 -25.13 7.73
C ARG A 316 9.68 -25.91 8.30
N ALA A 317 9.91 -26.72 9.34
CA ALA A 317 8.85 -27.45 10.01
C ALA A 317 7.83 -26.51 10.68
N ASP A 318 8.28 -25.43 11.34
CA ASP A 318 7.39 -24.42 11.91
C ASP A 318 6.55 -23.72 10.83
N TYR A 319 7.19 -23.27 9.75
CA TYR A 319 6.51 -22.67 8.60
C TYR A 319 5.42 -23.59 8.05
N GLN A 320 5.76 -24.85 7.76
CA GLN A 320 4.82 -25.83 7.22
C GLN A 320 3.68 -26.12 8.20
N LYS A 321 3.98 -26.22 9.49
CA LYS A 321 2.97 -26.41 10.54
C LYS A 321 1.98 -25.24 10.56
N ARG A 322 2.43 -23.99 10.44
CA ARG A 322 1.55 -22.81 10.42
C ARG A 322 0.66 -22.79 9.18
N VAL A 323 1.23 -23.01 7.99
CA VAL A 323 0.46 -23.07 6.73
C VAL A 323 -0.62 -24.15 6.82
N GLN A 324 -0.26 -25.35 7.29
CA GLN A 324 -1.19 -26.45 7.46
C GLN A 324 -2.27 -26.15 8.51
N GLY A 325 -1.90 -25.54 9.64
CA GLY A 325 -2.85 -25.15 10.68
C GLY A 325 -3.88 -24.12 10.20
N TYR A 326 -3.48 -23.15 9.37
CA TYR A 326 -4.42 -22.22 8.75
C TYR A 326 -5.34 -22.92 7.75
N LEU A 327 -4.81 -23.86 6.96
CA LEU A 327 -5.63 -24.67 6.05
C LEU A 327 -6.69 -25.45 6.84
N GLU A 328 -6.28 -26.20 7.86
CA GLU A 328 -7.18 -26.98 8.71
C GLU A 328 -8.26 -26.11 9.37
N THR A 329 -7.88 -24.93 9.86
CA THR A 329 -8.82 -23.95 10.42
C THR A 329 -9.84 -23.50 9.39
N TRP A 330 -9.40 -23.16 8.17
CA TRP A 330 -10.29 -22.74 7.10
C TRP A 330 -11.26 -23.85 6.69
N LYS A 331 -10.75 -25.08 6.57
CA LYS A 331 -11.56 -26.27 6.27
C LYS A 331 -12.60 -26.54 7.34
N ALA A 332 -12.24 -26.40 8.62
CA ALA A 332 -13.17 -26.59 9.72
C ALA A 332 -14.32 -25.56 9.69
N LEU A 333 -14.05 -24.33 9.23
CA LEU A 333 -15.05 -23.27 9.12
C LEU A 333 -15.99 -23.46 7.92
N TYR A 334 -15.46 -23.87 6.76
CA TYR A 334 -16.20 -23.84 5.50
C TYR A 334 -16.28 -25.17 4.74
N ASP A 335 -15.24 -26.01 4.74
CA ASP A 335 -15.20 -27.25 3.93
C ASP A 335 -16.14 -28.35 4.44
N ALA A 336 -16.59 -28.28 5.71
CA ALA A 336 -17.66 -29.15 6.21
C ALA A 336 -19.02 -28.88 5.52
N ASP A 337 -19.10 -27.84 4.67
CA ASP A 337 -20.26 -27.49 3.87
C ASP A 337 -20.07 -27.94 2.42
N ASP A 338 -20.76 -29.02 2.05
CA ASP A 338 -20.70 -29.56 0.68
C ASP A 338 -21.11 -28.52 -0.37
N ALA A 339 -21.95 -27.55 -0.04
CA ALA A 339 -22.46 -26.57 -1.00
C ALA A 339 -21.39 -25.55 -1.44
N LEU A 340 -20.61 -25.00 -0.50
CA LEU A 340 -19.54 -24.05 -0.82
C LEU A 340 -18.40 -24.76 -1.57
N SER A 341 -17.98 -25.92 -1.08
CA SER A 341 -16.95 -26.73 -1.72
C SER A 341 -17.36 -27.13 -3.14
N ALA A 342 -18.61 -27.53 -3.36
CA ALA A 342 -19.13 -27.84 -4.69
C ALA A 342 -19.18 -26.61 -5.60
N ALA A 343 -19.60 -25.44 -5.09
CA ALA A 343 -19.66 -24.21 -5.87
C ALA A 343 -18.28 -23.76 -6.38
N PHE A 344 -17.21 -24.07 -5.65
CA PHE A 344 -15.85 -23.69 -5.98
C PHE A 344 -14.95 -24.81 -6.47
N ALA A 345 -15.46 -26.04 -6.60
CA ALA A 345 -14.67 -27.21 -6.97
C ALA A 345 -13.82 -26.97 -8.23
N GLY A 346 -14.41 -26.40 -9.27
CA GLY A 346 -13.68 -26.09 -10.51
C GLY A 346 -12.54 -25.07 -10.32
N PHE A 347 -12.70 -24.06 -9.45
CA PHE A 347 -11.62 -23.12 -9.15
C PHE A 347 -10.53 -23.75 -8.27
N LEU A 348 -10.91 -24.63 -7.33
CA LEU A 348 -9.97 -25.37 -6.50
C LEU A 348 -9.12 -26.33 -7.34
N GLU A 349 -9.72 -26.98 -8.34
CA GLU A 349 -9.02 -27.80 -9.34
C GLU A 349 -8.05 -26.94 -10.16
N ASP A 350 -8.50 -25.76 -10.63
CA ASP A 350 -7.67 -24.84 -11.40
C ASP A 350 -6.40 -24.40 -10.64
N LEU A 351 -6.38 -24.39 -9.30
CA LEU A 351 -5.23 -23.93 -8.51
C LEU A 351 -3.91 -24.60 -8.90
N GLN A 352 -3.94 -25.88 -9.24
CA GLN A 352 -2.73 -26.64 -9.63
C GLN A 352 -2.13 -26.13 -10.94
N THR A 353 -2.95 -25.53 -11.80
CA THR A 353 -2.57 -25.09 -13.14
C THR A 353 -2.43 -23.56 -13.20
N ALA A 354 -3.38 -22.82 -12.64
CA ALA A 354 -3.43 -21.37 -12.67
C ALA A 354 -2.29 -20.74 -11.85
N LEU A 355 -1.97 -21.28 -10.66
CA LEU A 355 -0.95 -20.67 -9.80
C LEU A 355 0.47 -20.72 -10.40
N PRO A 356 0.96 -21.83 -10.96
CA PRO A 356 2.22 -21.81 -11.70
C PRO A 356 2.19 -20.80 -12.85
N LEU A 357 1.09 -20.70 -13.60
CA LEU A 357 0.99 -19.70 -14.67
C LEU A 357 1.04 -18.26 -14.15
N LEU A 358 0.39 -17.97 -13.02
CA LEU A 358 0.40 -16.65 -12.38
C LEU A 358 1.79 -16.27 -11.83
N LEU A 359 2.50 -17.22 -11.24
CA LEU A 359 3.77 -16.99 -10.56
C LEU A 359 4.98 -17.09 -11.49
N ASP A 360 4.91 -17.97 -12.48
CA ASP A 360 6.05 -18.38 -13.31
C ASP A 360 5.98 -17.82 -14.73
N THR A 361 4.86 -17.23 -15.15
CA THR A 361 4.80 -16.51 -16.43
C THR A 361 5.53 -15.18 -16.31
N PRO A 362 6.56 -14.91 -17.14
CA PRO A 362 7.21 -13.61 -17.21
C PRO A 362 6.19 -12.50 -17.43
N MET A 363 6.28 -11.43 -16.65
CA MET A 363 5.42 -10.26 -16.83
C MET A 363 5.98 -9.42 -17.98
N LEU A 364 5.13 -9.05 -18.94
CA LEU A 364 5.58 -8.28 -20.10
C LEU A 364 5.42 -6.79 -19.84
N LYS A 365 6.52 -6.01 -19.98
CA LYS A 365 6.45 -4.64 -20.49
C LYS A 365 7.76 -4.22 -21.16
N ALA A 366 7.64 -3.79 -22.41
CA ALA A 366 8.65 -3.17 -23.26
C ALA A 366 9.31 -1.93 -22.59
N PRO A 367 10.56 -1.57 -22.95
CA PRO A 367 11.17 -1.81 -24.26
C PRO A 367 12.06 -3.06 -24.41
N PHE A 368 12.42 -3.79 -23.34
CA PHE A 368 13.36 -4.91 -23.49
C PHE A 368 13.03 -6.14 -22.64
N GLY A 369 12.62 -7.23 -23.31
CA GLY A 369 12.78 -8.61 -22.84
C GLY A 369 11.71 -9.16 -21.89
N GLU A 370 11.63 -10.49 -21.84
CA GLU A 370 10.83 -11.24 -20.87
C GLU A 370 11.31 -10.88 -19.45
N LYS A 371 10.53 -10.05 -18.75
CA LYS A 371 10.86 -9.64 -17.38
C LYS A 371 10.49 -10.75 -16.41
N ILE A 372 11.42 -11.00 -15.51
CA ILE A 372 11.49 -11.95 -14.42
C ILE A 372 10.10 -12.45 -13.95
N PRO A 373 9.91 -13.77 -13.76
CA PRO A 373 8.68 -14.31 -13.20
C PRO A 373 8.34 -13.65 -11.87
N PHE A 374 7.04 -13.46 -11.60
CA PHE A 374 6.60 -12.85 -10.35
C PHE A 374 7.28 -13.55 -9.16
N ARG A 375 7.39 -14.89 -9.15
CA ARG A 375 8.03 -15.69 -8.09
C ARG A 375 9.42 -15.21 -7.65
N ASP A 376 10.20 -14.66 -8.57
CA ASP A 376 11.57 -14.23 -8.28
C ASP A 376 11.63 -12.88 -7.53
N LEU A 377 10.51 -12.17 -7.43
CA LEU A 377 10.34 -11.04 -6.51
C LEU A 377 10.21 -11.48 -5.04
N CYS A 378 10.22 -12.78 -4.76
CA CYS A 378 10.04 -13.26 -3.40
C CYS A 378 11.20 -12.87 -2.47
N LEU A 379 10.85 -12.18 -1.40
CA LEU A 379 11.76 -11.63 -0.39
C LEU A 379 11.80 -12.42 0.92
N TYR A 380 10.72 -13.11 1.27
CA TYR A 380 10.59 -13.82 2.54
C TYR A 380 11.21 -15.22 2.46
N GLY A 381 12.29 -15.47 3.21
CA GLY A 381 12.96 -16.76 3.29
C GLY A 381 12.88 -17.39 4.68
N LEU A 382 13.66 -18.47 4.88
CA LEU A 382 13.77 -19.12 6.19
C LEU A 382 14.42 -18.21 7.24
N SER A 383 15.32 -17.31 6.83
CA SER A 383 15.96 -16.34 7.72
C SER A 383 14.96 -15.37 8.33
N GLU A 384 14.08 -14.80 7.52
CA GLU A 384 13.02 -13.89 7.94
C GLU A 384 12.03 -14.63 8.83
N HIS A 385 11.65 -15.85 8.44
CA HIS A 385 10.77 -16.69 9.24
C HIS A 385 11.33 -17.00 10.63
N ASP A 386 12.63 -17.31 10.70
CA ASP A 386 13.33 -17.53 11.97
C ASP A 386 13.33 -16.30 12.88
N VAL A 387 13.56 -15.11 12.31
CA VAL A 387 13.52 -13.85 13.06
C VAL A 387 12.12 -13.59 13.58
N VAL A 388 11.10 -13.77 12.75
CA VAL A 388 9.68 -13.59 13.10
C VAL A 388 9.27 -14.55 14.23
N THR A 389 9.55 -15.84 14.10
CA THR A 389 9.16 -16.84 15.11
C THR A 389 9.90 -16.66 16.44
N ARG A 390 11.18 -16.24 16.42
CA ARG A 390 11.90 -15.91 17.67
C ARG A 390 11.29 -14.70 18.36
N ALA A 391 11.08 -13.60 17.63
CA ALA A 391 10.47 -12.39 18.16
C ALA A 391 9.08 -12.69 18.76
N ALA A 392 8.26 -13.47 18.04
CA ALA A 392 6.94 -13.88 18.47
C ALA A 392 6.97 -14.65 19.80
N GLY A 393 7.85 -15.65 19.92
CA GLY A 393 7.97 -16.45 21.14
C GLY A 393 8.49 -15.66 22.34
N ASP A 394 9.38 -14.68 22.11
CA ASP A 394 9.85 -13.77 23.17
C ASP A 394 8.71 -12.85 23.64
N TRP A 395 7.93 -12.29 22.71
CA TRP A 395 6.78 -11.44 23.03
C TRP A 395 5.62 -12.20 23.68
N ALA A 396 5.39 -13.47 23.31
CA ALA A 396 4.35 -14.29 23.93
C ALA A 396 4.69 -14.66 25.39
N ARG A 397 5.98 -14.91 25.68
CA ARG A 397 6.46 -15.25 27.04
C ARG A 397 6.55 -14.03 27.93
N GLU A 398 7.25 -12.98 27.49
CA GLU A 398 7.55 -11.79 28.29
C GLU A 398 7.43 -10.52 27.44
N PRO A 399 6.19 -10.07 27.13
CA PRO A 399 5.99 -8.94 26.23
C PRO A 399 6.74 -7.69 26.68
N ALA A 400 6.79 -7.41 27.98
CA ALA A 400 7.47 -6.22 28.53
C ALA A 400 9.01 -6.20 28.33
N GLN A 401 9.66 -7.35 28.08
CA GLN A 401 11.13 -7.43 27.92
C GLN A 401 11.58 -7.60 26.46
N GLY A 402 10.65 -7.88 25.54
CA GLY A 402 10.98 -8.26 24.16
C GLY A 402 11.33 -7.13 23.20
N THR A 403 11.49 -5.89 23.66
CA THR A 403 11.84 -4.73 22.82
C THR A 403 13.30 -4.74 22.32
N ALA A 404 14.09 -5.72 22.75
CA ALA A 404 15.50 -5.87 22.37
C ALA A 404 15.72 -6.49 20.98
N VAL A 405 14.71 -7.10 20.36
CA VAL A 405 14.88 -7.84 19.11
C VAL A 405 15.16 -6.88 17.94
N GLN A 406 16.27 -7.12 17.23
CA GLN A 406 16.56 -6.47 15.96
C GLN A 406 15.79 -7.18 14.86
N ILE A 407 14.73 -6.54 14.38
CA ILE A 407 13.80 -7.09 13.39
C ILE A 407 13.31 -5.94 12.50
N ALA A 408 13.26 -6.17 11.19
CA ALA A 408 12.82 -5.12 10.27
C ALA A 408 11.34 -4.78 10.49
N PRO A 409 10.93 -3.50 10.39
CA PRO A 409 9.55 -3.07 10.66
C PRO A 409 8.47 -3.88 9.93
N ARG A 410 8.65 -4.24 8.66
CA ARG A 410 7.67 -5.09 7.93
C ARG A 410 7.43 -6.43 8.62
N LEU A 411 8.48 -7.03 9.21
CA LEU A 411 8.41 -8.34 9.85
C LEU A 411 7.79 -8.28 11.24
N ILE A 412 7.80 -7.11 11.89
CA ILE A 412 7.28 -6.91 13.25
C ILE A 412 5.77 -7.21 13.31
N ALA A 413 4.98 -6.76 12.33
CA ALA A 413 3.56 -7.05 12.28
C ALA A 413 3.29 -8.58 12.20
N GLY A 414 4.15 -9.31 11.47
CA GLY A 414 4.09 -10.77 11.41
C GLY A 414 4.45 -11.46 12.72
N ALA A 415 5.48 -10.98 13.41
CA ALA A 415 5.87 -11.48 14.73
C ALA A 415 4.79 -11.20 15.78
N ALA A 416 4.17 -10.01 15.74
CA ALA A 416 3.05 -9.63 16.59
C ALA A 416 1.86 -10.57 16.39
N ARG A 417 1.57 -10.93 15.13
CA ARG A 417 0.52 -11.89 14.79
C ARG A 417 0.77 -13.27 15.38
N PHE A 418 1.99 -13.80 15.23
CA PHE A 418 2.32 -15.10 15.81
C PHE A 418 2.34 -15.07 17.34
N ALA A 419 2.81 -13.99 17.96
CA ALA A 419 2.74 -13.81 19.41
C ALA A 419 1.29 -13.82 19.89
N PHE A 420 0.39 -13.10 19.21
CA PHE A 420 -1.04 -13.10 19.48
C PHE A 420 -1.62 -14.53 19.44
N GLU A 421 -1.34 -15.30 18.39
CA GLU A 421 -1.80 -16.69 18.27
C GLU A 421 -1.30 -17.59 19.42
N GLU A 422 -0.03 -17.43 19.81
CA GLU A 422 0.57 -18.17 20.92
C GLU A 422 -0.05 -17.80 22.27
N LEU A 423 -0.31 -16.51 22.51
CA LEU A 423 -1.00 -16.03 23.71
C LEU A 423 -2.40 -16.62 23.84
N PHE A 424 -3.14 -16.72 22.73
CA PHE A 424 -4.49 -17.30 22.72
C PHE A 424 -4.47 -18.82 22.91
N THR A 425 -3.52 -19.52 22.27
CA THR A 425 -3.42 -20.98 22.34
C THR A 425 -2.97 -21.47 23.73
N ALA A 426 -2.12 -20.71 24.42
CA ALA A 426 -1.60 -21.07 25.73
C ALA A 426 -2.66 -21.12 26.85
N GLY A 427 -3.88 -20.64 26.58
CA GLY A 427 -4.94 -20.52 27.58
C GLY A 427 -4.64 -19.37 28.55
N ALA A 428 -5.58 -18.44 28.69
CA ALA A 428 -5.48 -17.32 29.63
C ALA A 428 -5.63 -17.78 31.09
N ALA A 429 -4.67 -18.57 31.59
CA ALA A 429 -4.82 -19.25 32.87
C ALA A 429 -4.74 -18.31 34.09
N ASP A 430 -4.09 -17.13 34.01
CA ASP A 430 -3.86 -16.30 35.21
C ASP A 430 -3.94 -14.77 35.03
N ALA A 431 -4.10 -14.23 33.82
CA ALA A 431 -4.19 -12.78 33.59
C ALA A 431 -5.31 -12.42 32.61
N ASP A 432 -5.94 -11.25 32.82
CA ASP A 432 -6.92 -10.67 31.91
C ASP A 432 -6.32 -10.56 30.49
N PRO A 433 -6.89 -11.27 29.49
CA PRO A 433 -6.42 -11.23 28.11
C PRO A 433 -6.23 -9.81 27.57
N SER A 434 -7.07 -8.86 28.00
CA SER A 434 -6.99 -7.47 27.55
C SER A 434 -5.66 -6.81 27.96
N VAL A 435 -5.18 -7.05 29.19
CA VAL A 435 -3.92 -6.49 29.69
C VAL A 435 -2.72 -7.06 28.94
N ARG A 436 -2.71 -8.36 28.65
CA ARG A 436 -1.63 -8.98 27.87
C ARG A 436 -1.60 -8.47 26.44
N LEU A 437 -2.77 -8.29 25.81
CA LEU A 437 -2.86 -7.74 24.46
C LEU A 437 -2.46 -6.27 24.38
N GLU A 438 -2.83 -5.46 25.38
CA GLU A 438 -2.36 -4.08 25.46
C GLU A 438 -0.83 -4.01 25.68
N THR A 439 -0.28 -4.91 26.50
CA THR A 439 1.17 -5.01 26.67
C THR A 439 1.85 -5.40 25.35
N LEU A 440 1.33 -6.41 24.64
CA LEU A 440 1.84 -6.80 23.32
C LEU A 440 1.78 -5.63 22.34
N GLN A 441 0.68 -4.89 22.29
CA GLN A 441 0.52 -3.72 21.43
C GLN A 441 1.62 -2.68 21.69
N ASN A 442 1.86 -2.34 22.94
CA ASN A 442 2.87 -1.34 23.30
C ASN A 442 4.29 -1.83 22.96
N THR A 443 4.61 -3.09 23.30
CA THR A 443 5.89 -3.72 22.94
C THR A 443 6.14 -3.67 21.45
N VAL A 444 5.12 -3.96 20.65
CA VAL A 444 5.23 -3.98 19.18
C VAL A 444 5.48 -2.57 18.65
N LEU A 445 4.76 -1.55 19.12
CA LEU A 445 4.98 -0.17 18.69
C LEU A 445 6.37 0.34 19.07
N GLU A 446 6.84 0.03 20.28
CA GLU A 446 8.20 0.34 20.71
C GLU A 446 9.26 -0.37 19.85
N ALA A 447 9.01 -1.64 19.48
CA ALA A 447 9.88 -2.39 18.58
C ALA A 447 9.92 -1.76 17.18
N ILE A 448 8.79 -1.32 16.62
CA ILE A 448 8.74 -0.62 15.32
C ILE A 448 9.53 0.70 15.43
N GLN A 449 9.28 1.50 16.45
CA GLN A 449 9.96 2.79 16.65
C GLN A 449 11.49 2.62 16.74
N LYS A 450 11.96 1.60 17.46
CA LYS A 450 13.38 1.31 17.62
C LYS A 450 14.04 0.80 16.34
N ASN A 451 13.29 0.11 15.48
CA ASN A 451 13.77 -0.46 14.23
C ASN A 451 13.36 0.35 12.99
N LYS A 452 12.83 1.57 13.15
CA LYS A 452 12.31 2.37 12.04
C LYS A 452 13.35 2.55 10.92
N PRO A 453 12.95 2.55 9.64
CA PRO A 453 13.90 2.64 8.55
C PRO A 453 14.61 3.99 8.53
N SER A 454 15.88 4.02 8.14
CA SER A 454 16.59 5.27 7.90
C SER A 454 16.10 5.88 6.59
N LEU A 455 15.20 6.86 6.70
CA LEU A 455 14.70 7.65 5.57
C LEU A 455 15.75 8.71 5.18
N THR A 456 16.92 8.29 4.72
CA THR A 456 17.99 9.24 4.36
C THR A 456 17.74 9.88 2.99
N LEU A 457 17.57 11.21 2.99
CA LEU A 457 17.27 12.09 1.84
C LEU A 457 18.26 12.01 0.65
N LYS A 458 19.51 11.61 0.89
CA LYS A 458 20.64 11.94 -0.01
C LYS A 458 20.63 11.32 -1.40
N ALA A 459 19.83 10.28 -1.66
CA ALA A 459 19.85 9.58 -2.95
C ALA A 459 18.86 10.15 -3.99
N PHE A 460 17.96 11.08 -3.62
CA PHE A 460 16.77 11.37 -4.43
C PHE A 460 16.64 12.82 -4.94
N ASP A 461 17.41 13.78 -4.44
CA ASP A 461 17.11 15.22 -4.62
C ASP A 461 17.03 15.68 -6.09
N ALA A 462 17.91 15.19 -6.98
CA ALA A 462 17.92 15.63 -8.39
C ALA A 462 16.80 14.98 -9.24
N GLU A 463 16.48 13.71 -8.99
CA GLU A 463 15.42 12.99 -9.70
C GLU A 463 14.02 13.41 -9.21
N LEU A 464 13.90 13.73 -7.91
CA LEU A 464 12.67 14.21 -7.28
C LEU A 464 12.13 15.48 -7.97
N GLY A 465 13.01 16.45 -8.23
CA GLY A 465 12.64 17.72 -8.88
C GLY A 465 12.09 17.50 -10.29
N THR A 466 12.83 16.75 -11.12
CA THR A 466 12.43 16.46 -12.51
C THR A 466 11.11 15.70 -12.57
N ARG A 467 10.91 14.71 -11.70
CA ARG A 467 9.67 13.93 -11.62
C ARG A 467 8.50 14.78 -11.14
N SER A 468 8.68 15.56 -10.08
CA SER A 468 7.64 16.44 -9.54
C SER A 468 7.16 17.44 -10.61
N GLN A 469 8.09 17.98 -11.40
CA GLN A 469 7.77 18.83 -12.54
C GLN A 469 6.98 18.11 -13.64
N ALA A 470 7.38 16.90 -14.04
CA ALA A 470 6.65 16.13 -15.03
C ALA A 470 5.23 15.75 -14.56
N LEU A 471 5.08 15.39 -13.29
CA LEU A 471 3.79 15.07 -12.68
C LEU A 471 2.87 16.29 -12.60
N ALA A 472 3.42 17.43 -12.17
CA ALA A 472 2.75 18.72 -12.15
C ALA A 472 2.28 19.13 -13.55
N ALA A 473 3.12 19.02 -14.58
CA ALA A 473 2.75 19.36 -15.95
C ALA A 473 1.53 18.56 -16.43
N ARG A 474 1.52 17.23 -16.21
CA ARG A 474 0.38 16.37 -16.58
C ARG A 474 -0.88 16.68 -15.78
N PHE A 475 -0.74 17.00 -14.49
CA PHE A 475 -1.88 17.41 -13.67
C PHE A 475 -2.48 18.73 -14.16
N ARG A 476 -1.63 19.71 -14.50
CA ARG A 476 -2.06 20.99 -15.07
C ARG A 476 -2.87 20.79 -16.34
N GLU A 477 -2.40 19.95 -17.26
CA GLU A 477 -3.13 19.62 -18.50
C GLU A 477 -4.51 19.02 -18.20
N ALA A 478 -4.56 18.01 -17.31
CA ALA A 478 -5.81 17.36 -16.93
C ALA A 478 -6.80 18.32 -16.25
N LEU A 479 -6.29 19.22 -15.38
CA LEU A 479 -7.11 20.21 -14.70
C LEU A 479 -7.69 21.22 -15.71
N LEU A 480 -6.88 21.76 -16.61
CA LEU A 480 -7.35 22.67 -17.66
C LEU A 480 -8.38 22.01 -18.61
N GLU A 481 -8.19 20.73 -18.96
CA GLU A 481 -9.16 19.97 -19.75
C GLU A 481 -10.51 19.81 -19.03
N ALA A 482 -10.48 19.57 -17.71
CA ALA A 482 -11.70 19.44 -16.91
C ALA A 482 -12.48 20.77 -16.80
N TYR A 483 -11.79 21.91 -16.80
CA TYR A 483 -12.42 23.25 -16.72
C TYR A 483 -12.91 23.79 -18.06
N THR A 484 -12.43 23.27 -19.18
CA THR A 484 -12.82 23.69 -20.54
C THR A 484 -14.01 22.92 -21.10
N ARG A 485 -14.40 21.81 -20.46
CA ARG A 485 -15.60 21.01 -20.74
C ARG A 485 -16.77 21.49 -19.90
#